data_AF-A0A179EUN4-F1
#
_entry.id   AF-A0A179EUN4-F1
#
_cell.length_a   1.000
_cell.length_b   1.000
_cell.length_c   1.000
_cell.angle_alpha   90.00
_cell.angle_beta   90.00
_cell.angle_gamma   90.00
#
_symmetry.space_group_name_H-M   'P 1'
#
loop_
_entity.id
_entity.type
_entity.pdbx_description
1 polymer ?
#
loop_
_entity_poly.entity_id
_entity_poly.type
_entity_poly.pdbx_seq_one_letter_code
_entity_poly.pdbx_strand_id
1 'polypeptide(L)'
;MSKKKELNDLPKSSDNQDELTPWQKANQKYLAEHHKKDEKLHEDSDESVTNQEEQSKDSSNEDEKDELPAFLTEPEESTKQTGPYNGSFLNRLPNLKNQRNKVLMRRLSLIITILGIPLLFLIYYISPYSKLEAVTVTGNELISNQTVIAESKLRIGDNLWTQYWDRNQHVKELKTEQPRVKTAEISFHSINQFELAITEYKDIALIATENKYYPVLENGIVLDQKVDNPTKNLPILEDFKSDAKIKALVKQYNQLSAELQKAISEIKYAPTESNENLLQMNMNDGNQVLVNITNLASQMKYYPQVAKEMQENGVIDMEVGIFSYPYSNSTEEQTETSADEETNQNAVTSTEIESGESTEADQQADESTPSSSSSIENQ
;
A
#
# COMPACT_ATOMS: atom_id res chain seq x y z
N MET A 1 -109.16 -9.12 -23.15
CA MET A 1 -108.02 -9.93 -23.64
C MET A 1 -106.95 -8.96 -24.11
N SER A 2 -105.68 -8.99 -23.65
CA SER A 2 -104.63 -10.02 -23.85
C SER A 2 -104.09 -9.99 -25.29
N LYS A 3 -102.79 -9.96 -25.63
CA LYS A 3 -101.46 -10.19 -24.99
C LYS A 3 -100.45 -9.11 -25.46
N LYS A 4 -99.32 -8.73 -24.84
CA LYS A 4 -98.20 -9.35 -24.07
C LYS A 4 -96.90 -9.58 -24.90
N LYS A 5 -95.85 -8.82 -24.57
CA LYS A 5 -94.38 -9.04 -24.71
C LYS A 5 -93.71 -8.05 -23.73
N GLU A 6 -92.71 -8.31 -22.86
CA GLU A 6 -91.65 -9.33 -22.69
C GLU A 6 -90.52 -9.32 -23.73
N LEU A 7 -89.22 -9.35 -23.35
CA LEU A 7 -88.56 -9.40 -22.01
C LEU A 7 -87.11 -8.84 -22.09
N ASN A 8 -86.38 -8.86 -20.96
CA ASN A 8 -84.92 -8.68 -20.74
C ASN A 8 -84.42 -7.21 -20.61
N ASP A 9 -83.48 -6.87 -19.70
CA ASP A 9 -83.03 -7.54 -18.47
C ASP A 9 -82.34 -6.54 -17.51
N LEU A 10 -82.16 -6.91 -16.23
CA LEU A 10 -81.53 -6.07 -15.20
C LEU A 10 -80.56 -6.87 -14.30
N PRO A 11 -79.24 -6.61 -14.34
CA PRO A 11 -78.29 -7.04 -13.33
C PRO A 11 -78.07 -5.97 -12.24
N LYS A 12 -77.72 -6.40 -11.02
CA LYS A 12 -77.39 -5.51 -9.89
C LYS A 12 -75.86 -5.38 -9.73
N SER A 13 -75.44 -4.21 -9.25
CA SER A 13 -74.32 -3.97 -8.32
C SER A 13 -73.17 -5.00 -8.25
N SER A 14 -71.98 -4.61 -8.70
CA SER A 14 -70.71 -5.20 -8.25
C SER A 14 -69.61 -4.13 -8.16
N ASP A 15 -68.71 -4.28 -7.19
CA ASP A 15 -67.55 -3.41 -6.95
C ASP A 15 -66.66 -3.22 -8.18
N ASN A 16 -66.01 -2.05 -8.25
CA ASN A 16 -64.79 -1.79 -9.04
C ASN A 16 -64.16 -0.46 -8.58
N GLN A 17 -63.28 -0.51 -7.58
CA GLN A 17 -62.64 0.67 -6.97
C GLN A 17 -61.31 1.07 -7.64
N ASP A 18 -60.88 0.37 -8.69
CA ASP A 18 -59.47 0.33 -9.11
C ASP A 18 -59.08 1.20 -10.33
N GLU A 19 -60.03 1.91 -10.96
CA GLU A 19 -59.72 2.83 -12.08
C GLU A 19 -59.93 4.33 -11.78
N LEU A 20 -60.19 4.73 -10.53
CA LEU A 20 -60.13 6.16 -10.17
C LEU A 20 -58.67 6.61 -10.02
N THR A 21 -58.27 7.62 -10.80
CA THR A 21 -56.93 8.22 -10.72
C THR A 21 -56.65 8.79 -9.32
N PRO A 22 -55.37 8.91 -8.90
CA PRO A 22 -55.02 9.49 -7.60
C PRO A 22 -55.60 10.89 -7.38
N TRP A 23 -55.73 11.70 -8.43
CA TRP A 23 -56.34 13.02 -8.37
C TRP A 23 -57.86 12.97 -8.12
N GLN A 24 -58.60 12.04 -8.75
CA GLN A 24 -60.03 11.86 -8.50
C GLN A 24 -60.30 11.37 -7.08
N LYS A 25 -59.53 10.39 -6.58
CA LYS A 25 -59.62 9.92 -5.18
C LYS A 25 -59.31 11.05 -4.18
N ALA A 26 -58.30 11.87 -4.45
CA ALA A 26 -57.98 13.05 -3.63
C ALA A 26 -59.08 14.13 -3.67
N ASN A 27 -59.64 14.43 -4.83
CA ASN A 27 -60.67 15.47 -4.98
C ASN A 27 -62.00 15.10 -4.29
N GLN A 28 -62.44 13.84 -4.39
CA GLN A 28 -63.59 13.36 -3.61
C GLN A 28 -63.34 13.46 -2.10
N LYS A 29 -62.13 13.10 -1.64
CA LYS A 29 -61.80 13.19 -0.21
C LYS A 29 -61.76 14.63 0.29
N TYR A 30 -61.20 15.56 -0.50
CA TYR A 30 -61.20 17.00 -0.22
C TYR A 30 -62.62 17.55 -0.06
N LEU A 31 -63.53 17.22 -0.99
CA LEU A 31 -64.93 17.61 -0.92
C LEU A 31 -65.62 17.04 0.34
N ALA A 32 -65.37 15.78 0.68
CA ALA A 32 -65.95 15.14 1.88
C ALA A 32 -65.39 15.69 3.21
N GLU A 33 -64.13 16.16 3.23
CA GLU A 33 -63.50 16.79 4.41
C GLU A 33 -63.97 18.25 4.59
N HIS A 34 -64.17 19.01 3.51
CA HIS A 34 -64.66 20.39 3.58
C HIS A 34 -66.16 20.50 3.84
N HIS A 35 -67.00 19.69 3.19
CA HIS A 35 -68.45 19.73 3.36
C HIS A 35 -68.90 19.32 4.79
N LYS A 36 -68.02 18.71 5.59
CA LYS A 36 -68.19 18.42 7.02
C LYS A 36 -67.67 19.51 7.96
N LYS A 37 -67.01 20.53 7.43
CA LYS A 37 -66.35 21.61 8.18
C LYS A 37 -67.21 22.87 8.18
N ASP A 38 -67.80 23.18 7.03
CA ASP A 38 -68.69 24.33 6.84
C ASP A 38 -70.03 24.13 7.59
N GLU A 39 -70.44 22.88 7.81
CA GLU A 39 -71.64 22.51 8.59
C GLU A 39 -71.45 22.62 10.12
N LYS A 40 -70.29 23.08 10.61
CA LYS A 40 -69.91 22.98 12.03
C LYS A 40 -69.23 24.22 12.64
N LEU A 41 -69.41 25.40 12.05
CA LEU A 41 -68.85 26.66 12.59
C LEU A 41 -69.83 27.84 12.47
N HIS A 42 -71.09 27.60 12.84
CA HIS A 42 -72.13 28.62 13.01
C HIS A 42 -72.55 28.74 14.50
N GLU A 43 -71.59 29.01 15.38
CA GLU A 43 -71.83 29.29 16.81
C GLU A 43 -70.71 30.19 17.39
N ASP A 44 -71.09 31.05 18.34
CA ASP A 44 -70.31 32.05 19.11
C ASP A 44 -69.60 33.21 18.36
N SER A 45 -69.34 34.29 19.12
CA SER A 45 -69.21 35.66 18.61
C SER A 45 -68.31 36.61 19.43
N ASP A 46 -68.08 37.79 18.85
CA ASP A 46 -67.83 39.11 19.47
C ASP A 46 -66.45 39.54 20.10
N GLU A 47 -66.19 40.84 19.85
CA GLU A 47 -65.44 41.87 20.61
C GLU A 47 -63.97 41.75 21.09
N SER A 48 -63.13 42.61 20.50
CA SER A 48 -62.26 43.61 21.20
C SER A 48 -60.94 43.13 21.87
N VAL A 49 -59.94 43.94 22.30
CA VAL A 49 -59.43 45.31 21.97
C VAL A 49 -58.02 45.50 22.61
N THR A 50 -57.21 46.46 22.12
CA THR A 50 -56.00 47.07 22.76
C THR A 50 -54.62 46.37 22.74
N ASN A 51 -53.63 47.17 22.29
CA ASN A 51 -52.18 47.35 22.55
C ASN A 51 -51.51 46.53 23.70
N GLN A 52 -50.19 46.27 23.73
CA GLN A 52 -49.02 47.20 23.68
C GLN A 52 -47.75 46.53 23.06
N GLU A 53 -46.82 47.24 22.40
CA GLU A 53 -45.56 47.87 22.93
C GLU A 53 -44.67 46.88 23.73
N GLU A 54 -43.35 46.75 23.53
CA GLU A 54 -42.26 47.75 23.39
C GLU A 54 -41.14 47.28 22.39
N GLN A 55 -40.46 48.17 21.63
CA GLN A 55 -39.07 48.69 21.82
C GLN A 55 -37.91 47.71 21.42
N SER A 56 -36.78 48.07 20.77
CA SER A 56 -36.18 49.30 20.16
C SER A 56 -35.45 48.91 18.83
N LYS A 57 -35.06 49.78 17.87
CA LYS A 57 -34.30 51.07 17.89
C LYS A 57 -32.90 50.93 18.53
N ASP A 58 -31.82 51.64 18.18
CA ASP A 58 -31.43 52.65 17.15
C ASP A 58 -29.87 52.53 17.00
N SER A 59 -29.12 53.05 16.00
CA SER A 59 -29.33 53.60 14.65
C SER A 59 -27.96 53.56 13.90
N SER A 60 -27.93 53.69 12.57
CA SER A 60 -26.79 54.19 11.77
C SER A 60 -27.37 54.71 10.44
N ASN A 61 -27.57 56.01 10.21
CA ASN A 61 -26.58 57.09 10.04
C ASN A 61 -25.66 56.81 8.83
N GLU A 62 -25.50 57.71 7.84
CA GLU A 62 -25.98 59.10 7.73
C GLU A 62 -26.24 59.51 6.27
N ASP A 63 -26.91 60.65 6.18
CA ASP A 63 -27.36 61.52 5.08
C ASP A 63 -26.25 61.90 4.06
N GLU A 64 -26.45 62.71 3.01
CA GLU A 64 -27.39 63.82 2.76
C GLU A 64 -27.39 64.17 1.25
N LYS A 65 -28.48 64.70 0.65
CA LYS A 65 -28.53 66.05 0.01
C LYS A 65 -29.67 66.42 -0.97
N ASP A 66 -30.07 67.68 -0.76
CA ASP A 66 -30.60 68.71 -1.66
C ASP A 66 -32.07 68.63 -2.15
N GLU A 67 -32.76 69.77 -2.02
CA GLU A 67 -34.21 69.94 -2.13
C GLU A 67 -34.63 70.91 -3.25
N LEU A 68 -35.82 70.64 -3.85
CA LEU A 68 -36.83 71.64 -4.26
C LEU A 68 -36.45 72.66 -5.39
N PRO A 69 -37.39 73.47 -5.93
CA PRO A 69 -38.79 73.69 -5.56
C PRO A 69 -39.86 73.33 -6.61
N ALA A 70 -41.13 73.46 -6.20
CA ALA A 70 -42.32 73.08 -6.95
C ALA A 70 -42.89 74.19 -7.85
N PHE A 71 -43.80 73.80 -8.76
CA PHE A 71 -44.71 74.71 -9.45
C PHE A 71 -46.16 74.18 -9.42
N LEU A 72 -47.06 75.12 -9.11
CA LEU A 72 -48.52 75.09 -9.07
C LEU A 72 -49.14 74.47 -10.34
N THR A 73 -50.34 73.88 -10.41
CA THR A 73 -51.43 73.47 -9.47
C THR A 73 -52.30 72.42 -10.23
N GLU A 74 -53.50 71.93 -9.89
CA GLU A 74 -54.56 72.19 -8.88
C GLU A 74 -55.29 70.83 -8.60
N PRO A 75 -56.22 70.69 -7.62
CA PRO A 75 -56.77 69.38 -7.22
C PRO A 75 -58.03 68.96 -8.01
N GLU A 76 -58.10 67.68 -8.42
CA GLU A 76 -59.35 67.05 -8.90
C GLU A 76 -59.71 65.79 -8.09
N GLU A 77 -60.98 65.37 -8.21
CA GLU A 77 -61.68 64.58 -7.19
C GLU A 77 -61.45 63.06 -7.19
N SER A 78 -61.85 62.44 -6.07
CA SER A 78 -61.83 61.01 -5.88
C SER A 78 -62.75 60.24 -6.84
N THR A 79 -62.20 59.28 -7.59
CA THR A 79 -62.98 58.15 -8.11
C THR A 79 -62.60 56.86 -7.37
N LYS A 80 -63.46 56.42 -6.45
CA LYS A 80 -63.33 55.10 -5.78
C LYS A 80 -63.64 53.98 -6.78
N GLN A 81 -62.66 53.53 -7.54
CA GLN A 81 -62.83 52.40 -8.45
C GLN A 81 -62.84 51.06 -7.68
N THR A 82 -64.03 50.66 -7.22
CA THR A 82 -64.29 49.32 -6.70
C THR A 82 -64.33 48.30 -7.84
N GLY A 83 -63.18 47.71 -8.16
CA GLY A 83 -63.04 46.62 -9.12
C GLY A 83 -62.08 45.54 -8.62
N PRO A 84 -62.25 44.25 -9.00
CA PRO A 84 -61.39 43.18 -8.52
C PRO A 84 -59.97 43.33 -9.09
N TYR A 85 -58.98 43.34 -8.20
CA TYR A 85 -57.56 43.42 -8.58
C TYR A 85 -57.18 42.30 -9.56
N ASN A 86 -56.87 42.67 -10.81
CA ASN A 86 -56.37 41.81 -11.90
C ASN A 86 -54.95 41.25 -11.66
N GLY A 87 -54.45 41.28 -10.42
CA GLY A 87 -53.21 40.63 -10.05
C GLY A 87 -53.37 39.11 -10.10
N SER A 88 -52.49 38.44 -10.84
CA SER A 88 -52.48 36.98 -10.98
C SER A 88 -52.63 36.29 -9.62
N PHE A 89 -53.53 35.30 -9.54
CA PHE A 89 -53.96 34.62 -8.31
C PHE A 89 -52.78 34.09 -7.46
N LEU A 90 -51.65 33.79 -8.12
CA LEU A 90 -50.36 33.40 -7.53
C LEU A 90 -49.80 34.40 -6.50
N ASN A 91 -50.10 35.70 -6.62
CA ASN A 91 -49.61 36.72 -5.68
C ASN A 91 -50.37 36.75 -4.34
N ARG A 92 -51.52 36.05 -4.22
CA ARG A 92 -52.31 36.00 -2.97
C ARG A 92 -51.92 34.86 -2.03
N LEU A 93 -50.91 34.05 -2.36
CA LEU A 93 -50.44 32.91 -1.58
C LEU A 93 -48.94 33.03 -1.26
N PRO A 94 -48.53 33.75 -0.19
CA PRO A 94 -47.13 34.10 0.07
C PRO A 94 -46.22 32.87 0.18
N ASN A 95 -46.71 31.78 0.78
CA ASN A 95 -45.95 30.56 1.00
C ASN A 95 -45.73 29.73 -0.27
N LEU A 96 -46.55 29.88 -1.32
CA LEU A 96 -46.42 29.12 -2.57
C LEU A 96 -45.28 29.64 -3.45
N LYS A 97 -45.07 30.96 -3.47
CA LYS A 97 -43.99 31.62 -4.22
C LYS A 97 -42.62 31.11 -3.73
N ASN A 98 -42.44 31.02 -2.42
CA ASN A 98 -41.18 30.57 -1.82
C ASN A 98 -40.87 29.09 -2.08
N GLN A 99 -41.88 28.21 -2.08
CA GLN A 99 -41.68 26.79 -2.45
C GLN A 99 -41.31 26.63 -3.94
N ARG A 100 -42.04 27.31 -4.84
CA ARG A 100 -41.73 27.29 -6.27
C ARG A 100 -40.33 27.86 -6.55
N ASN A 101 -39.96 28.97 -5.90
CA ASN A 101 -38.63 29.55 -6.01
C ASN A 101 -37.53 28.63 -5.48
N LYS A 102 -37.74 27.89 -4.37
CA LYS A 102 -36.77 26.88 -3.90
C LYS A 102 -36.56 25.75 -4.93
N VAL A 103 -37.63 25.27 -5.57
CA VAL A 103 -37.52 24.25 -6.64
C VAL A 103 -36.85 24.81 -7.89
N LEU A 104 -37.17 26.04 -8.30
CA LEU A 104 -36.53 26.71 -9.43
C LEU A 104 -35.04 26.97 -9.17
N MET A 105 -34.67 27.48 -7.99
CA MET A 105 -33.27 27.69 -7.61
C MET A 105 -32.50 26.37 -7.48
N ARG A 106 -33.11 25.28 -7.01
CA ARG A 106 -32.47 23.94 -7.01
C ARG A 106 -32.23 23.42 -8.44
N ARG A 107 -33.16 23.64 -9.37
CA ARG A 107 -32.99 23.28 -10.80
C ARG A 107 -31.95 24.16 -11.48
N LEU A 108 -31.97 25.47 -11.23
CA LEU A 108 -31.00 26.43 -11.76
C LEU A 108 -29.60 26.15 -11.21
N SER A 109 -29.48 25.87 -9.91
CA SER A 109 -28.21 25.44 -9.29
C SER A 109 -27.68 24.17 -9.94
N LEU A 110 -28.51 23.15 -10.21
CA LEU A 110 -28.08 21.96 -10.94
C LEU A 110 -27.53 22.31 -12.33
N ILE A 111 -28.21 23.17 -13.09
CA ILE A 111 -27.78 23.63 -14.42
C ILE A 111 -26.47 24.43 -14.35
N ILE A 112 -26.33 25.32 -13.37
CA ILE A 112 -25.10 26.10 -13.13
C ILE A 112 -23.96 25.18 -12.69
N THR A 113 -24.21 24.16 -11.88
CA THR A 113 -23.20 23.19 -11.44
C THR A 113 -22.72 22.33 -12.61
N ILE A 114 -23.62 21.74 -13.42
CA ILE A 114 -23.23 20.86 -14.52
C ILE A 114 -22.53 21.61 -15.67
N LEU A 115 -22.82 22.89 -15.89
CA LEU A 115 -22.15 23.72 -16.90
C LEU A 115 -20.92 24.47 -16.34
N GLY A 116 -20.94 24.86 -15.07
CA GLY A 116 -19.88 25.61 -14.41
C GLY A 116 -18.68 24.77 -13.98
N ILE A 117 -18.90 23.52 -13.54
CA ILE A 117 -17.81 22.59 -13.20
C ILE A 117 -16.84 22.38 -14.39
N PRO A 118 -17.27 21.99 -15.61
CA PRO A 118 -16.34 21.80 -16.72
C PRO A 118 -15.67 23.11 -17.17
N LEU A 119 -16.34 24.27 -17.02
CA LEU A 119 -15.73 25.57 -17.29
C LEU A 119 -14.61 25.89 -16.30
N LEU A 120 -14.82 25.65 -15.00
CA LEU A 120 -13.78 25.80 -13.97
C LEU A 120 -12.61 24.83 -14.19
N PHE A 121 -12.88 23.58 -14.56
CA PHE A 121 -11.83 22.62 -14.94
C PHE A 121 -11.02 23.09 -16.15
N LEU A 122 -11.64 23.69 -17.17
CA LEU A 122 -10.93 24.20 -18.35
C LEU A 122 -10.05 25.41 -18.01
N ILE A 123 -10.55 26.32 -17.17
CA ILE A 123 -9.77 27.47 -16.66
C ILE A 123 -8.56 26.96 -15.84
N TYR A 124 -8.77 25.97 -14.97
CA TYR A 124 -7.68 25.31 -14.24
C TYR A 124 -6.68 24.63 -15.18
N TYR A 125 -7.15 23.89 -16.19
CA TYR A 125 -6.30 23.14 -17.12
C TYR A 125 -5.35 24.04 -17.94
N ILE A 126 -5.78 25.27 -18.26
CA ILE A 126 -4.97 26.28 -18.96
C ILE A 126 -4.05 27.06 -17.99
N SER A 127 -4.42 27.13 -16.71
CA SER A 127 -3.67 27.84 -15.66
C SER A 127 -2.37 27.13 -15.28
N PRO A 128 -1.30 27.85 -14.83
CA PRO A 128 -0.07 27.20 -14.36
C PRO A 128 -0.27 26.20 -13.21
N TYR A 129 -1.37 26.26 -12.46
CA TYR A 129 -1.69 25.25 -11.43
C TYR A 129 -2.01 23.84 -11.96
N SER A 130 -2.15 23.65 -13.28
CA SER A 130 -2.24 22.32 -13.92
C SER A 130 -0.89 21.72 -14.32
N LYS A 131 0.20 22.46 -14.13
CA LYS A 131 1.56 22.07 -14.51
C LYS A 131 2.35 21.59 -13.29
N LEU A 132 3.27 20.65 -13.51
CA LEU A 132 4.19 20.18 -12.49
C LEU A 132 5.26 21.25 -12.22
N GLU A 133 5.29 21.83 -11.01
CA GLU A 133 6.25 22.86 -10.62
C GLU A 133 7.56 22.25 -10.08
N ALA A 134 7.46 21.20 -9.27
CA ALA A 134 8.61 20.57 -8.63
C ALA A 134 8.39 19.07 -8.38
N VAL A 135 9.49 18.33 -8.26
CA VAL A 135 9.52 16.94 -7.82
C VAL A 135 10.48 16.85 -6.63
N THR A 136 9.95 16.50 -5.46
CA THR A 136 10.74 16.20 -4.26
C THR A 136 11.08 14.72 -4.27
N VAL A 137 12.34 14.35 -4.09
CA VAL A 137 12.76 12.94 -3.92
C VAL A 137 13.02 12.68 -2.44
N THR A 138 12.51 11.56 -1.93
CA THR A 138 12.68 11.12 -0.54
C THR A 138 13.08 9.65 -0.49
N GLY A 139 13.84 9.23 0.54
CA GLY A 139 14.24 7.83 0.74
C GLY A 139 15.38 7.31 -0.14
N ASN A 140 16.05 8.17 -0.89
CA ASN A 140 17.34 7.86 -1.54
C ASN A 140 18.51 8.03 -0.55
N GLU A 141 19.52 7.15 -0.65
CA GLU A 141 20.71 7.11 0.20
C GLU A 141 22.00 7.14 -0.64
N LEU A 142 22.09 6.36 -1.71
CA LEU A 142 23.27 6.28 -2.58
C LEU A 142 23.02 6.91 -3.97
N ILE A 143 21.77 6.98 -4.43
CA ILE A 143 21.40 7.62 -5.71
C ILE A 143 21.16 9.12 -5.47
N SER A 144 21.62 10.00 -6.37
CA SER A 144 21.37 11.45 -6.24
C SER A 144 19.95 11.83 -6.65
N ASN A 145 19.36 12.83 -5.99
CA ASN A 145 18.02 13.37 -6.33
C ASN A 145 17.94 13.80 -7.81
N GLN A 146 19.02 14.36 -8.36
CA GLN A 146 19.07 14.84 -9.74
C GLN A 146 19.11 13.67 -10.75
N THR A 147 19.85 12.61 -10.42
CA THR A 147 19.87 11.33 -11.16
C THR A 147 18.46 10.74 -11.22
N VAL A 148 17.80 10.60 -10.06
CA VAL A 148 16.42 10.10 -9.94
C VAL A 148 15.44 10.93 -10.79
N ILE A 149 15.46 12.26 -10.69
CA ILE A 149 14.51 13.11 -11.43
C ILE A 149 14.71 12.96 -12.94
N ALA A 150 15.97 12.93 -13.42
CA ALA A 150 16.27 12.71 -14.84
C ALA A 150 15.83 11.32 -15.33
N GLU A 151 16.14 10.26 -14.59
CA GLU A 151 15.83 8.86 -14.95
C GLU A 151 14.33 8.54 -14.86
N SER A 152 13.58 9.23 -13.98
CA SER A 152 12.11 9.13 -13.91
C SER A 152 11.40 9.73 -15.13
N LYS A 153 12.09 10.58 -15.90
CA LYS A 153 11.58 11.32 -17.07
C LYS A 153 10.32 12.17 -16.76
N LEU A 154 10.11 12.50 -15.48
CA LEU A 154 9.14 13.51 -15.06
C LEU A 154 9.57 14.89 -15.57
N ARG A 155 8.60 15.67 -16.06
CA ARG A 155 8.81 16.94 -16.76
C ARG A 155 8.19 18.10 -16.02
N ILE A 156 9.05 18.91 -15.42
CA ILE A 156 8.70 20.19 -14.83
C ILE A 156 8.20 21.14 -15.94
N GLY A 157 7.06 21.79 -15.70
CA GLY A 157 6.39 22.71 -16.64
C GLY A 157 5.40 22.05 -17.62
N ASP A 158 5.43 20.72 -17.77
CA ASP A 158 4.43 19.95 -18.51
C ASP A 158 3.19 19.66 -17.64
N ASN A 159 2.12 19.14 -18.25
CA ASN A 159 0.86 18.86 -17.56
C ASN A 159 1.07 17.84 -16.43
N LEU A 160 0.58 18.17 -15.24
CA LEU A 160 0.71 17.33 -14.05
C LEU A 160 -0.14 16.06 -14.16
N TRP A 161 -1.37 16.18 -14.65
CA TRP A 161 -2.35 15.10 -14.58
C TRP A 161 -2.04 13.94 -15.51
N THR A 162 -1.51 14.20 -16.70
CA THR A 162 -1.01 13.14 -17.59
C THR A 162 0.10 12.34 -16.91
N GLN A 163 1.10 13.02 -16.33
CA GLN A 163 2.21 12.38 -15.62
C GLN A 163 1.75 11.61 -14.37
N TYR A 164 0.71 12.08 -13.68
CA TYR A 164 0.14 11.36 -12.53
C TYR A 164 -0.64 10.10 -12.94
N TRP A 165 -1.36 10.12 -14.06
CA TRP A 165 -2.01 8.92 -14.60
C TRP A 165 -0.99 7.91 -15.13
N ASP A 166 0.03 8.37 -15.84
CA ASP A 166 1.10 7.55 -16.41
C ASP A 166 2.23 7.24 -15.41
N ARG A 167 2.07 7.58 -14.11
CA ARG A 167 3.10 7.42 -13.06
C ARG A 167 3.67 6.01 -12.95
N ASN A 168 2.88 4.98 -13.27
CA ASN A 168 3.31 3.59 -13.29
C ASN A 168 4.34 3.31 -14.39
N GLN A 169 4.25 4.02 -15.53
CA GLN A 169 5.28 3.99 -16.57
C GLN A 169 6.53 4.74 -16.11
N HIS A 170 6.41 5.94 -15.55
CA HIS A 170 7.55 6.69 -14.99
C HIS A 170 8.33 5.88 -13.94
N VAL A 171 7.64 5.20 -13.02
CA VAL A 171 8.23 4.28 -12.03
C VAL A 171 8.90 3.07 -12.69
N LYS A 172 8.31 2.51 -13.75
CA LYS A 172 8.90 1.37 -14.48
C LYS A 172 10.16 1.79 -15.24
N GLU A 173 10.15 2.95 -15.88
CA GLU A 173 11.30 3.49 -16.59
C GLU A 173 12.43 3.81 -15.61
N LEU A 174 12.16 4.49 -14.49
CA LEU A 174 13.13 4.70 -13.41
C LEU A 174 13.79 3.39 -12.95
N LYS A 175 13.02 2.33 -12.71
CA LYS A 175 13.56 1.00 -12.33
C LYS A 175 14.30 0.26 -13.45
N THR A 176 14.17 0.72 -14.69
CA THR A 176 14.88 0.15 -15.85
C THR A 176 16.23 0.84 -16.05
N GLU A 177 16.28 2.17 -15.93
CA GLU A 177 17.54 2.92 -15.95
C GLU A 177 18.36 2.71 -14.66
N GLN A 178 17.68 2.46 -13.52
CA GLN A 178 18.28 2.42 -12.18
C GLN A 178 17.98 1.11 -11.41
N PRO A 179 18.77 0.03 -11.61
CA PRO A 179 18.54 -1.27 -10.98
C PRO A 179 18.63 -1.26 -9.43
N ARG A 180 19.23 -0.22 -8.83
CA ARG A 180 19.28 -0.02 -7.37
C ARG A 180 17.91 0.34 -6.76
N VAL A 181 16.90 0.77 -7.54
CA VAL A 181 15.56 1.13 -7.03
C VAL A 181 14.70 -0.11 -6.76
N LYS A 182 14.49 -0.44 -5.48
CA LYS A 182 13.60 -1.52 -5.02
C LYS A 182 12.14 -1.15 -5.18
N THR A 183 11.76 0.01 -4.65
CA THR A 183 10.43 0.60 -4.75
C THR A 183 10.53 2.09 -5.04
N ALA A 184 9.57 2.59 -5.81
CA ALA A 184 9.41 4.00 -6.10
C ALA A 184 7.90 4.26 -6.23
N GLU A 185 7.41 5.30 -5.57
CA GLU A 185 6.01 5.72 -5.58
C GLU A 185 5.94 7.22 -5.84
N ILE A 186 5.03 7.62 -6.75
CA ILE A 186 4.77 9.03 -7.08
C ILE A 186 3.45 9.43 -6.45
N SER A 187 3.52 10.36 -5.50
CA SER A 187 2.39 10.92 -4.77
C SER A 187 2.35 12.45 -4.89
N PHE A 188 1.34 13.10 -4.31
CA PHE A 188 1.24 14.56 -4.28
C PHE A 188 1.86 15.10 -2.98
N HIS A 189 2.86 15.98 -3.11
CA HIS A 189 3.39 16.76 -2.00
C HIS A 189 2.61 18.06 -1.80
N SER A 190 2.18 18.68 -2.91
CA SER A 190 1.39 19.92 -2.95
C SER A 190 0.50 19.93 -4.19
N ILE A 191 -0.33 20.96 -4.35
CA ILE A 191 -1.33 21.13 -5.44
C ILE A 191 -0.72 20.89 -6.84
N ASN A 192 0.54 21.29 -7.02
CA ASN A 192 1.29 21.30 -8.26
C ASN A 192 2.68 20.62 -8.14
N GLN A 193 2.92 19.83 -7.09
CA GLN A 193 4.24 19.24 -6.80
C GLN A 193 4.11 17.75 -6.44
N PHE A 194 4.98 16.92 -7.03
CA PHE A 194 5.05 15.50 -6.71
C PHE A 194 6.10 15.20 -5.63
N GLU A 195 5.83 14.18 -4.84
CA GLU A 195 6.84 13.47 -4.07
C GLU A 195 7.11 12.12 -4.74
N LEU A 196 8.38 11.82 -4.97
CA LEU A 196 8.90 10.57 -5.48
C LEU A 196 9.61 9.86 -4.34
N ALA A 197 8.84 9.08 -3.58
CA ALA A 197 9.33 8.29 -2.46
C ALA A 197 10.00 7.02 -2.98
N ILE A 198 11.27 6.85 -2.66
CA ILE A 198 12.12 5.75 -3.12
C ILE A 198 12.51 4.85 -1.95
N THR A 199 12.77 3.59 -2.27
CA THR A 199 13.52 2.67 -1.42
C THR A 199 14.58 2.03 -2.29
N GLU A 200 15.84 2.14 -1.87
CA GLU A 200 16.96 1.48 -2.54
C GLU A 200 17.09 0.02 -2.08
N TYR A 201 17.64 -0.82 -2.95
CA TYR A 201 18.20 -2.11 -2.54
C TYR A 201 19.52 -1.88 -1.79
N LYS A 202 19.69 -2.61 -0.69
CA LYS A 202 20.93 -2.62 0.08
C LYS A 202 21.99 -3.47 -0.62
N ASP A 203 23.24 -3.04 -0.50
CA ASP A 203 24.39 -3.86 -0.85
C ASP A 203 24.57 -4.92 0.23
N ILE A 204 24.74 -6.19 -0.18
CA ILE A 204 24.81 -7.34 0.73
C ILE A 204 26.11 -8.14 0.59
N ALA A 205 26.82 -7.97 -0.53
CA ALA A 205 28.12 -8.56 -0.84
C ALA A 205 28.81 -7.75 -1.95
N LEU A 206 30.10 -8.00 -2.19
CA LEU A 206 30.87 -7.40 -3.30
C LEU A 206 31.49 -8.51 -4.15
N ILE A 207 31.18 -8.60 -5.45
CA ILE A 207 31.88 -9.56 -6.32
C ILE A 207 33.22 -9.00 -6.79
N ALA A 208 34.27 -9.81 -6.68
CA ALA A 208 35.61 -9.47 -7.15
C ALA A 208 35.77 -9.87 -8.63
N THR A 209 36.24 -8.96 -9.48
CA THR A 209 36.51 -9.23 -10.91
C THR A 209 37.60 -8.30 -11.42
N GLU A 210 38.66 -8.84 -12.03
CA GLU A 210 39.82 -8.07 -12.54
C GLU A 210 40.41 -7.07 -11.52
N ASN A 211 40.52 -7.48 -10.25
CA ASN A 211 40.99 -6.63 -9.14
C ASN A 211 40.12 -5.37 -8.88
N LYS A 212 38.85 -5.40 -9.30
CA LYS A 212 37.81 -4.41 -9.02
C LYS A 212 36.70 -5.07 -8.21
N TYR A 213 35.93 -4.27 -7.47
CA TYR A 213 34.78 -4.73 -6.69
C TYR A 213 33.49 -4.14 -7.25
N TYR A 214 32.46 -4.97 -7.39
CA TYR A 214 31.15 -4.59 -7.90
C TYR A 214 30.08 -4.97 -6.86
N PRO A 215 29.18 -4.07 -6.45
CA PRO A 215 28.23 -4.36 -5.39
C PRO A 215 27.10 -5.27 -5.86
N VAL A 216 26.76 -6.23 -5.02
CA VAL A 216 25.64 -7.16 -5.20
C VAL A 216 24.49 -6.71 -4.30
N LEU A 217 23.34 -6.48 -4.94
CA LEU A 217 22.13 -6.01 -4.30
C LEU A 217 21.36 -7.14 -3.61
N GLU A 218 20.51 -6.80 -2.65
CA GLU A 218 19.57 -7.68 -1.94
C GLU A 218 18.72 -8.58 -2.88
N ASN A 219 18.50 -8.19 -4.14
CA ASN A 219 17.77 -8.98 -5.14
C ASN A 219 18.66 -9.91 -6.01
N GLY A 220 19.97 -9.93 -5.78
CA GLY A 220 20.94 -10.70 -6.55
C GLY A 220 21.30 -10.11 -7.91
N ILE A 221 21.05 -8.82 -8.15
CA ILE A 221 21.63 -8.07 -9.28
C ILE A 221 23.02 -7.56 -8.87
N VAL A 222 24.01 -7.75 -9.73
CA VAL A 222 25.32 -7.07 -9.66
C VAL A 222 25.21 -5.73 -10.38
N LEU A 223 25.76 -4.65 -9.82
CA LEU A 223 25.83 -3.36 -10.50
C LEU A 223 27.18 -3.16 -11.19
N ASP A 224 27.17 -2.67 -12.44
CA ASP A 224 28.38 -2.35 -13.22
C ASP A 224 29.21 -1.18 -12.63
N GLN A 225 28.66 -0.46 -11.64
CA GLN A 225 29.38 0.61 -10.95
C GLN A 225 30.40 0.03 -9.96
N LYS A 226 31.68 0.08 -10.32
CA LYS A 226 32.78 -0.28 -9.42
C LYS A 226 32.75 0.52 -8.12
N VAL A 227 33.16 -0.10 -7.02
CA VAL A 227 33.48 0.57 -5.75
C VAL A 227 34.98 0.45 -5.46
N ASP A 228 35.61 1.56 -5.06
CA ASP A 228 37.07 1.66 -4.95
C ASP A 228 37.66 1.10 -3.64
N ASN A 229 36.82 0.67 -2.70
CA ASN A 229 37.25 0.12 -1.42
C ASN A 229 36.20 -0.88 -0.88
N PRO A 230 36.56 -2.13 -0.52
CA PRO A 230 35.60 -3.06 0.05
C PRO A 230 35.14 -2.63 1.44
N THR A 231 33.83 -2.45 1.62
CA THR A 231 33.22 -2.12 2.91
C THR A 231 33.43 -3.26 3.90
N LYS A 232 34.07 -2.98 5.05
CA LYS A 232 34.52 -3.95 6.08
C LYS A 232 33.44 -4.88 6.69
N ASN A 233 32.17 -4.74 6.28
CA ASN A 233 31.02 -5.47 6.80
C ASN A 233 30.23 -6.21 5.68
N LEU A 234 30.76 -6.31 4.46
CA LEU A 234 30.17 -7.04 3.34
C LEU A 234 31.13 -8.15 2.90
N PRO A 235 30.67 -9.40 2.72
CA PRO A 235 31.52 -10.47 2.23
C PRO A 235 31.90 -10.26 0.76
N ILE A 236 33.09 -10.71 0.40
CA ILE A 236 33.55 -10.75 -1.00
C ILE A 236 33.05 -12.04 -1.66
N LEU A 237 32.51 -11.96 -2.88
CA LEU A 237 32.13 -13.13 -3.68
C LEU A 237 33.24 -13.47 -4.67
N GLU A 238 33.69 -14.73 -4.68
CA GLU A 238 34.71 -15.27 -5.58
C GLU A 238 34.19 -16.40 -6.49
N ASP A 239 34.76 -16.50 -7.70
CA ASP A 239 34.47 -17.52 -8.73
C ASP A 239 33.01 -17.65 -9.24
N PHE A 240 32.12 -16.75 -8.82
CA PHE A 240 30.73 -16.68 -9.30
C PHE A 240 30.60 -16.25 -10.77
N LYS A 241 30.58 -17.23 -11.68
CA LYS A 241 30.42 -17.05 -13.13
C LYS A 241 28.96 -17.02 -13.62
N SER A 242 27.98 -16.99 -12.72
CA SER A 242 26.55 -17.12 -13.07
C SER A 242 25.62 -16.35 -12.13
N ASP A 243 24.90 -15.38 -12.70
CA ASP A 243 23.73 -14.69 -12.11
C ASP A 243 22.78 -15.61 -11.37
N ALA A 244 22.52 -16.81 -11.89
CA ALA A 244 21.58 -17.75 -11.29
C ALA A 244 22.10 -18.30 -9.97
N LYS A 245 23.41 -18.60 -9.89
CA LYS A 245 24.09 -19.03 -8.65
C LYS A 245 24.19 -17.87 -7.65
N ILE A 246 24.46 -16.64 -8.12
CA ILE A 246 24.43 -15.43 -7.26
C ILE A 246 23.02 -15.22 -6.68
N LYS A 247 21.96 -15.25 -7.50
CA LYS A 247 20.57 -15.08 -7.04
C LYS A 247 20.12 -16.20 -6.09
N ALA A 248 20.61 -17.43 -6.30
CA ALA A 248 20.38 -18.55 -5.38
C ALA A 248 21.09 -18.37 -4.02
N LEU A 249 22.37 -17.96 -4.02
CA LEU A 249 23.10 -17.58 -2.81
C LEU A 249 22.38 -16.47 -2.06
N VAL A 250 22.09 -15.36 -2.73
CA VAL A 250 21.50 -14.15 -2.14
C VAL A 250 20.15 -14.45 -1.47
N LYS A 251 19.31 -15.27 -2.11
CA LYS A 251 18.03 -15.73 -1.53
C LYS A 251 18.19 -16.44 -0.17
N GLN A 252 19.31 -17.14 0.04
CA GLN A 252 19.62 -17.92 1.24
C GLN A 252 20.38 -17.07 2.27
N TYR A 253 21.36 -16.30 1.81
CA TYR A 253 22.13 -15.34 2.61
C TYR A 253 21.22 -14.29 3.29
N ASN A 254 20.19 -13.83 2.59
CA ASN A 254 19.17 -12.92 3.14
C ASN A 254 18.31 -13.53 4.27
N GLN A 255 18.38 -14.85 4.50
CA GLN A 255 17.67 -15.55 5.60
C GLN A 255 18.56 -15.75 6.84
N LEU A 256 19.86 -15.51 6.72
CA LEU A 256 20.79 -15.54 7.86
C LEU A 256 20.48 -14.40 8.84
N SER A 257 20.92 -14.57 10.10
CA SER A 257 20.89 -13.45 11.05
C SER A 257 21.85 -12.34 10.61
N ALA A 258 21.54 -11.09 10.97
CA ALA A 258 22.42 -9.94 10.71
C ALA A 258 23.75 -9.97 11.50
N GLU A 259 23.95 -11.00 12.32
CA GLU A 259 25.20 -11.36 12.99
C GLU A 259 26.00 -12.35 12.12
N LEU A 260 25.37 -13.44 11.66
CA LEU A 260 25.99 -14.39 10.72
C LEU A 260 26.40 -13.73 9.39
N GLN A 261 25.58 -12.82 8.85
CA GLN A 261 25.94 -12.02 7.66
C GLN A 261 27.22 -11.20 7.86
N LYS A 262 27.49 -10.72 9.09
CA LYS A 262 28.72 -9.99 9.43
C LYS A 262 29.85 -10.89 9.89
N ALA A 263 29.56 -12.15 10.20
CA ALA A 263 30.56 -13.15 10.56
C ALA A 263 31.27 -13.73 9.32
N ILE A 264 30.65 -13.67 8.14
CA ILE A 264 31.26 -14.12 6.88
C ILE A 264 32.15 -13.00 6.30
N SER A 265 33.38 -13.32 5.92
CA SER A 265 34.32 -12.41 5.24
C SER A 265 34.36 -12.62 3.73
N GLU A 266 34.15 -13.86 3.27
CA GLU A 266 34.27 -14.27 1.88
C GLU A 266 33.33 -15.44 1.59
N ILE A 267 32.80 -15.51 0.36
CA ILE A 267 32.00 -16.62 -0.14
C ILE A 267 32.54 -16.97 -1.53
N LYS A 268 33.20 -18.12 -1.64
CA LYS A 268 33.75 -18.65 -2.88
C LYS A 268 32.85 -19.75 -3.43
N TYR A 269 32.54 -19.66 -4.73
CA TYR A 269 31.84 -20.74 -5.43
C TYR A 269 32.83 -21.84 -5.82
N ALA A 270 32.75 -22.99 -5.14
CA ALA A 270 33.74 -24.07 -5.21
C ALA A 270 33.09 -25.43 -5.55
N PRO A 271 32.40 -25.57 -6.70
CA PRO A 271 31.67 -26.78 -7.05
C PRO A 271 32.59 -28.00 -7.25
N THR A 272 32.15 -29.16 -6.79
CA THR A 272 32.78 -30.48 -7.01
C THR A 272 31.96 -31.32 -7.99
N GLU A 273 32.50 -32.47 -8.43
CA GLU A 273 31.78 -33.41 -9.29
C GLU A 273 30.51 -33.98 -8.63
N SER A 274 30.53 -34.13 -7.29
CA SER A 274 29.39 -34.57 -6.49
C SER A 274 28.45 -33.43 -6.09
N ASN A 275 28.92 -32.18 -6.01
CA ASN A 275 28.13 -31.03 -5.59
C ASN A 275 28.41 -29.76 -6.41
N GLU A 276 27.63 -29.58 -7.49
CA GLU A 276 27.59 -28.34 -8.29
C GLU A 276 27.20 -27.07 -7.49
N ASN A 277 26.72 -27.19 -6.25
CA ASN A 277 26.22 -26.08 -5.45
C ASN A 277 27.06 -25.87 -4.18
N LEU A 278 28.30 -26.38 -4.13
CA LEU A 278 29.20 -26.17 -3.02
C LEU A 278 29.72 -24.72 -2.96
N LEU A 279 29.72 -24.17 -1.75
CA LEU A 279 30.34 -22.94 -1.34
C LEU A 279 31.44 -23.23 -0.32
N GLN A 280 32.55 -22.54 -0.46
CA GLN A 280 33.54 -22.36 0.60
C GLN A 280 33.36 -20.95 1.15
N MET A 281 33.05 -20.81 2.43
CA MET A 281 32.90 -19.51 3.09
C MET A 281 33.99 -19.31 4.12
N ASN A 282 34.68 -18.19 4.07
CA ASN A 282 35.67 -17.82 5.07
C ASN A 282 35.00 -16.92 6.11
N MET A 283 35.33 -17.14 7.39
CA MET A 283 34.69 -16.47 8.53
C MET A 283 35.66 -15.49 9.19
N ASN A 284 35.14 -14.41 9.76
CA ASN A 284 35.89 -13.34 10.43
C ASN A 284 36.57 -13.77 11.75
N ASP A 285 36.24 -14.96 12.27
CA ASP A 285 36.95 -15.61 13.37
C ASP A 285 38.12 -16.51 12.89
N GLY A 286 38.23 -16.75 11.58
CA GLY A 286 39.27 -17.56 10.94
C GLY A 286 38.91 -19.03 10.72
N ASN A 287 37.66 -19.44 10.92
CA ASN A 287 37.16 -20.73 10.44
C ASN A 287 36.76 -20.68 8.96
N GLN A 288 36.67 -21.85 8.35
CA GLN A 288 36.12 -22.07 7.00
C GLN A 288 34.86 -22.92 7.10
N VAL A 289 33.84 -22.65 6.28
CA VAL A 289 32.63 -23.47 6.18
C VAL A 289 32.44 -23.98 4.76
N LEU A 290 32.27 -25.29 4.60
CA LEU A 290 31.83 -25.91 3.35
C LEU A 290 30.32 -26.14 3.41
N VAL A 291 29.53 -25.60 2.48
CA VAL A 291 28.07 -25.74 2.52
C VAL A 291 27.43 -25.69 1.13
N ASN A 292 26.35 -26.44 0.93
CA ASN A 292 25.53 -26.36 -0.28
C ASN A 292 24.68 -25.07 -0.27
N ILE A 293 24.66 -24.30 -1.37
CA ILE A 293 23.81 -23.10 -1.57
C ILE A 293 22.37 -23.34 -1.09
N THR A 294 21.81 -24.51 -1.43
CA THR A 294 20.41 -24.87 -1.15
C THR A 294 20.10 -24.98 0.35
N ASN A 295 21.11 -25.35 1.15
CA ASN A 295 20.97 -25.66 2.58
C ASN A 295 21.61 -24.59 3.47
N LEU A 296 22.25 -23.57 2.90
CA LEU A 296 23.03 -22.53 3.60
C LEU A 296 22.26 -21.89 4.76
N ALA A 297 21.00 -21.48 4.55
CA ALA A 297 20.23 -20.82 5.62
C ALA A 297 19.86 -21.77 6.78
N SER A 298 19.61 -23.04 6.48
CA SER A 298 19.31 -24.07 7.50
C SER A 298 20.54 -24.49 8.30
N GLN A 299 21.69 -24.67 7.64
CA GLN A 299 22.91 -25.18 8.27
C GLN A 299 23.66 -24.10 9.05
N MET A 300 23.82 -22.89 8.49
CA MET A 300 24.55 -21.80 9.16
C MET A 300 23.91 -21.33 10.48
N LYS A 301 22.64 -21.70 10.73
CA LYS A 301 22.00 -21.51 12.04
C LYS A 301 22.76 -22.21 13.18
N TYR A 302 23.42 -23.34 12.90
CA TYR A 302 24.17 -24.12 13.88
C TYR A 302 25.63 -23.66 14.05
N TYR A 303 26.16 -22.88 13.10
CA TYR A 303 27.54 -22.37 13.13
C TYR A 303 27.99 -21.79 14.49
N PRO A 304 27.22 -20.92 15.18
CA PRO A 304 27.67 -20.30 16.43
C PRO A 304 27.80 -21.27 17.62
N GLN A 305 27.21 -22.46 17.53
CA GLN A 305 27.43 -23.53 18.50
C GLN A 305 28.71 -24.31 18.16
N VAL A 306 28.84 -24.77 16.91
CA VAL A 306 29.98 -25.60 16.47
C VAL A 306 31.31 -24.84 16.63
N ALA A 307 31.38 -23.61 16.17
CA ALA A 307 32.58 -22.76 16.28
C ALA A 307 32.96 -22.41 17.73
N LYS A 308 32.08 -22.66 18.71
CA LYS A 308 32.33 -22.52 20.15
C LYS A 308 32.76 -23.83 20.82
N GLU A 309 32.42 -24.97 20.22
CA GLU A 309 32.80 -26.31 20.70
C GLU A 309 34.16 -26.77 20.12
N MET A 310 34.60 -26.18 19.01
CA MET A 310 35.95 -26.32 18.46
C MET A 310 37.03 -25.72 19.39
N GLN A 311 38.17 -26.40 19.51
CA GLN A 311 39.30 -25.98 20.37
C GLN A 311 40.31 -25.10 19.64
N GLU A 312 40.41 -25.24 18.33
CA GLU A 312 41.25 -24.47 17.42
C GLU A 312 40.51 -24.23 16.10
N ASN A 313 40.95 -23.25 15.31
CA ASN A 313 40.30 -22.91 14.04
C ASN A 313 40.46 -24.04 13.01
N GLY A 314 39.43 -24.23 12.18
CA GLY A 314 39.44 -25.29 11.18
C GLY A 314 38.34 -25.14 10.13
N VAL A 315 38.06 -26.25 9.46
CA VAL A 315 36.97 -26.38 8.48
C VAL A 315 35.76 -27.01 9.16
N ILE A 316 34.58 -26.45 8.89
CA ILE A 316 33.29 -27.02 9.27
C ILE A 316 32.56 -27.45 7.99
N ASP A 317 32.43 -28.75 7.78
CA ASP A 317 31.63 -29.33 6.70
C ASP A 317 30.15 -29.35 7.10
N MET A 318 29.32 -28.72 6.27
CA MET A 318 27.86 -28.66 6.40
C MET A 318 27.14 -29.13 5.12
N GLU A 319 27.80 -29.90 4.25
CA GLU A 319 27.24 -30.38 2.98
C GLU A 319 26.10 -31.40 3.21
N VAL A 320 26.40 -32.46 3.97
CA VAL A 320 25.49 -33.59 4.22
C VAL A 320 25.16 -33.80 5.71
N GLY A 321 25.97 -33.22 6.60
CA GLY A 321 25.83 -33.30 8.05
C GLY A 321 26.29 -32.01 8.72
N ILE A 322 26.92 -32.14 9.88
CA ILE A 322 27.76 -31.08 10.47
C ILE A 322 28.99 -31.78 11.07
N PHE A 323 30.16 -31.57 10.48
CA PHE A 323 31.45 -32.10 10.94
C PHE A 323 32.47 -30.98 11.04
N SER A 324 33.44 -31.09 11.94
CA SER A 324 34.48 -30.06 12.14
C SER A 324 35.84 -30.68 12.35
N TYR A 325 36.84 -30.24 11.58
CA TYR A 325 38.22 -30.72 11.66
C TYR A 325 39.22 -29.57 11.58
N PRO A 326 40.36 -29.64 12.29
CA PRO A 326 41.36 -28.59 12.28
C PRO A 326 42.13 -28.56 10.95
N TYR A 327 42.67 -27.39 10.58
CA TYR A 327 43.45 -27.21 9.34
C TYR A 327 44.71 -28.09 9.27
N SER A 328 45.20 -28.59 10.40
CA SER A 328 46.31 -29.55 10.48
C SER A 328 45.99 -30.86 9.75
N ASN A 329 44.74 -31.34 9.82
CA ASN A 329 44.34 -32.60 9.20
C ASN A 329 43.93 -32.44 7.72
N SER A 330 43.49 -31.24 7.31
CA SER A 330 42.94 -31.00 5.96
C SER A 330 43.97 -31.06 4.82
N THR A 331 45.23 -31.39 5.11
CA THR A 331 46.30 -31.54 4.10
C THR A 331 46.35 -32.96 3.52
N GLU A 332 45.79 -33.96 4.21
CA GLU A 332 45.96 -35.39 3.83
C GLU A 332 44.87 -35.91 2.87
N GLU A 333 43.68 -35.28 2.82
CA GLU A 333 42.53 -35.78 2.04
C GLU A 333 42.44 -35.27 0.59
N GLN A 334 43.26 -34.29 0.18
CA GLN A 334 43.17 -33.68 -1.16
C GLN A 334 43.98 -34.39 -2.26
N THR A 335 44.64 -35.52 -1.96
CA THR A 335 45.56 -36.20 -2.90
C THR A 335 45.06 -37.52 -3.51
N GLU A 336 43.95 -38.09 -3.03
CA GLU A 336 43.56 -39.48 -3.37
C GLU A 336 42.66 -39.61 -4.62
N THR A 337 41.98 -38.55 -5.08
CA THR A 337 40.92 -38.66 -6.12
C THR A 337 41.43 -38.48 -7.56
N SER A 338 42.61 -38.99 -7.92
CA SER A 338 43.17 -38.85 -9.29
C SER A 338 44.17 -39.95 -9.70
N ALA A 339 43.88 -41.21 -9.36
CA ALA A 339 44.49 -42.38 -10.00
C ALA A 339 43.51 -43.58 -10.02
N ASP A 340 43.56 -44.33 -11.13
CA ASP A 340 43.12 -45.72 -11.44
C ASP A 340 42.43 -46.55 -10.32
N GLU A 341 41.42 -47.39 -10.59
CA GLU A 341 41.43 -48.47 -11.61
C GLU A 341 40.04 -48.82 -12.22
N GLU A 342 40.09 -49.50 -13.37
CA GLU A 342 38.94 -50.21 -13.95
C GLU A 342 38.77 -51.63 -13.37
N THR A 343 37.53 -52.14 -13.39
CA THR A 343 37.20 -53.57 -13.47
C THR A 343 37.63 -54.49 -12.31
N ASN A 344 36.67 -54.79 -11.42
CA ASN A 344 36.13 -56.17 -11.35
C ASN A 344 34.74 -56.25 -10.72
N GLN A 345 33.90 -57.18 -11.20
CA GLN A 345 32.62 -57.53 -10.59
C GLN A 345 32.51 -59.05 -10.45
N ASN A 346 32.50 -59.58 -9.22
CA ASN A 346 31.85 -60.87 -8.96
C ASN A 346 31.56 -61.15 -7.47
N ALA A 347 30.54 -61.98 -7.23
CA ALA A 347 30.13 -62.68 -6.00
C ALA A 347 30.01 -61.88 -4.67
N VAL A 348 28.89 -61.71 -3.94
CA VAL A 348 27.58 -62.41 -3.72
C VAL A 348 27.50 -63.15 -2.35
N THR A 349 26.35 -62.95 -1.67
CA THR A 349 25.80 -63.66 -0.47
C THR A 349 26.16 -63.13 0.92
N SER A 350 25.16 -62.47 1.54
CA SER A 350 24.53 -62.72 2.87
C SER A 350 25.41 -63.09 4.09
N THR A 351 25.09 -62.62 5.31
CA THR A 351 23.83 -62.96 6.02
C THR A 351 23.50 -61.96 7.15
N GLU A 352 22.22 -61.91 7.54
CA GLU A 352 21.68 -61.14 8.67
C GLU A 352 22.15 -61.67 10.05
N ILE A 353 21.99 -60.84 11.10
CA ILE A 353 21.19 -61.11 12.33
C ILE A 353 21.68 -60.22 13.50
N GLU A 354 20.86 -59.21 13.77
CA GLU A 354 20.27 -58.88 15.08
C GLU A 354 21.15 -58.74 16.35
N SER A 355 21.00 -57.58 16.99
CA SER A 355 21.48 -57.28 18.35
C SER A 355 20.67 -58.00 19.43
N GLY A 356 21.33 -58.70 20.35
CA GLY A 356 20.74 -59.23 21.59
C GLY A 356 21.12 -58.40 22.81
N GLU A 357 20.12 -57.98 23.59
CA GLU A 357 20.28 -57.20 24.84
C GLU A 357 19.98 -58.08 26.07
N SER A 358 20.90 -58.17 27.04
CA SER A 358 20.53 -58.36 28.45
C SER A 358 21.69 -58.12 29.43
N THR A 359 21.36 -57.30 30.41
CA THR A 359 22.04 -56.82 31.63
C THR A 359 22.59 -57.89 32.61
N GLU A 360 23.30 -57.38 33.63
CA GLU A 360 23.60 -57.99 34.95
C GLU A 360 24.65 -59.11 35.05
N ALA A 361 25.35 -59.32 36.18
CA ALA A 361 25.89 -58.41 37.21
C ALA A 361 26.69 -59.24 38.23
N ASP A 362 27.88 -58.79 38.66
CA ASP A 362 28.29 -58.96 40.08
C ASP A 362 29.41 -57.99 40.50
N GLN A 363 29.68 -57.96 41.81
CA GLN A 363 30.55 -57.03 42.52
C GLN A 363 31.87 -57.71 42.92
N GLN A 364 32.94 -56.94 43.19
CA GLN A 364 33.40 -56.64 44.55
C GLN A 364 34.55 -55.61 44.51
N ALA A 365 34.85 -54.97 45.64
CA ALA A 365 35.82 -53.88 45.75
C ALA A 365 37.20 -54.34 46.24
N ASP A 366 38.22 -53.49 46.06
CA ASP A 366 38.99 -53.01 47.20
C ASP A 366 39.50 -51.55 46.97
N GLU A 367 39.94 -50.90 48.05
CA GLU A 367 40.26 -49.47 48.14
C GLU A 367 41.80 -49.23 48.23
N SER A 368 42.21 -47.96 48.39
CA SER A 368 43.54 -47.48 48.85
C SER A 368 44.52 -46.93 47.81
N THR A 369 44.44 -45.62 47.60
CA THR A 369 45.64 -44.75 47.52
C THR A 369 45.78 -44.04 48.89
N PRO A 370 46.98 -43.64 49.38
CA PRO A 370 47.63 -42.43 48.85
C PRO A 370 49.19 -42.34 48.98
N SER A 371 49.79 -41.33 48.33
CA SER A 371 50.95 -40.47 48.76
C SER A 371 52.17 -41.10 49.47
N SER A 372 53.44 -40.81 49.14
CA SER A 372 54.02 -39.50 48.79
C SER A 372 55.49 -39.56 48.30
N SER A 373 55.94 -38.49 47.64
CA SER A 373 57.31 -37.91 47.67
C SER A 373 58.57 -38.75 47.37
N SER A 374 59.33 -38.35 46.35
CA SER A 374 60.68 -37.76 46.56
C SER A 374 61.17 -37.02 45.30
N SER A 375 62.00 -36.00 45.49
CA SER A 375 62.63 -35.20 44.43
C SER A 375 63.93 -35.81 43.93
N ILE A 376 64.40 -35.41 42.75
CA ILE A 376 65.81 -35.02 42.52
C ILE A 376 65.96 -34.19 41.24
N GLU A 377 67.02 -33.40 41.20
CA GLU A 377 67.32 -32.31 40.27
C GLU A 377 68.72 -32.54 39.66
N ASN A 378 68.88 -32.44 38.33
CA ASN A 378 70.06 -31.83 37.68
C ASN A 378 70.04 -31.79 36.14
N GLN A 379 70.75 -30.79 35.61
CA GLN A 379 71.22 -30.56 34.22
C GLN A 379 70.16 -30.39 33.13
#